data_AF-A0A352AFS0-F1
#
_entry.id   AF-A0A352AFS0-F1
#
_cell.length_a   1.000
_cell.length_b   1.000
_cell.length_c   1.000
_cell.angle_alpha   90.00
_cell.angle_beta   90.00
_cell.angle_gamma   90.00
#
_symmetry.space_group_name_H-M   'P 1'
#
loop_
_entity.id
_entity.type
_entity.pdbx_description
1 polymer ?
#
loop_
_entity_poly.entity_id
_entity_poly.type
_entity_poly.pdbx_seq_one_letter_code
_entity_poly.pdbx_strand_id
1 'polypeptide(L)'
;MYVLNEVMIDPYQLEDTAVYNERSLRTLVRAIVLSQGTFSLILAHCNYTALRDKIVQQLREQCSVPIRELVLEQSVKTLYSTIETKLGQEEPSAVMVFGLESVSALEQLLRATNRVQEEFRNFTFPVVLWITDEVWQKLIRLAPNFESWATIVEFRLANEDLIDFIEQTTDQVFAKILDAGANLFLDNAALNLGIGSPRRVELESAR
;
A
#
# COMPACT_ATOMS: atom_id res chain seq x y z
N MET A 1 -3.30 41.77 -18.31
CA MET A 1 -4.36 40.77 -18.50
C MET A 1 -3.67 39.42 -18.49
N TYR A 2 -3.60 38.78 -17.32
CA TYR A 2 -2.94 37.49 -17.14
C TYR A 2 -3.91 36.39 -17.55
N VAL A 3 -3.54 35.60 -18.56
CA VAL A 3 -4.28 34.38 -18.93
C VAL A 3 -3.74 33.26 -18.06
N LEU A 4 -4.66 32.59 -17.37
CA LEU A 4 -4.41 31.40 -16.55
C LEU A 4 -3.83 30.29 -17.44
N ASN A 5 -2.69 29.72 -17.03
CA ASN A 5 -2.20 28.46 -17.58
C ASN A 5 -3.10 27.34 -17.03
N GLU A 6 -4.08 26.90 -17.81
CA GLU A 6 -4.70 25.59 -17.60
C GLU A 6 -3.66 24.53 -17.97
N VAL A 7 -3.30 23.68 -17.01
CA VAL A 7 -2.54 22.46 -17.26
C VAL A 7 -3.48 21.56 -18.07
N MET A 8 -3.32 21.54 -19.39
CA MET A 8 -4.00 20.62 -20.29
C MET A 8 -3.47 19.22 -20.00
N ILE A 9 -4.20 18.46 -19.20
CA ILE A 9 -3.87 17.06 -18.94
C ILE A 9 -4.33 16.25 -20.15
N ASP A 10 -3.42 15.45 -20.68
CA ASP A 10 -3.66 14.67 -21.89
C ASP A 10 -4.57 13.48 -21.55
N PRO A 11 -5.83 13.43 -22.07
CA PRO A 11 -6.77 12.36 -21.77
C PRO A 11 -6.25 10.97 -22.19
N TYR A 12 -5.28 10.89 -23.12
CA TYR A 12 -4.65 9.63 -23.50
C TYR A 12 -3.77 9.02 -22.40
N GLN A 13 -3.21 9.84 -21.48
CA GLN A 13 -2.39 9.33 -20.37
C GLN A 13 -3.21 8.73 -19.22
N LEU A 14 -4.45 9.19 -19.03
CA LEU A 14 -5.37 8.56 -18.07
C LEU A 14 -5.83 7.20 -18.53
N GLU A 15 -6.21 7.11 -19.80
CA GLU A 15 -6.72 5.87 -20.37
C GLU A 15 -5.65 4.78 -20.29
N ASP A 16 -4.38 5.14 -20.47
CA ASP A 16 -3.24 4.21 -20.29
C ASP A 16 -3.07 3.76 -18.83
N THR A 17 -3.15 4.68 -17.86
CA THR A 17 -2.95 4.36 -16.44
C THR A 17 -4.11 3.55 -15.85
N ALA A 18 -5.36 3.88 -16.20
CA ALA A 18 -6.52 3.12 -15.77
C ALA A 18 -6.50 1.70 -16.35
N VAL A 19 -6.19 1.56 -17.64
CA VAL A 19 -6.02 0.25 -18.30
C VAL A 19 -4.85 -0.52 -17.69
N TYR A 20 -3.75 0.16 -17.34
CA TYR A 20 -2.62 -0.45 -16.65
C TYR A 20 -3.03 -1.01 -15.28
N ASN A 21 -3.66 -0.20 -14.42
CA ASN A 21 -4.09 -0.63 -13.10
C ASN A 21 -5.13 -1.76 -13.17
N GLU A 22 -6.02 -1.75 -14.17
CA GLU A 22 -6.96 -2.82 -14.40
C GLU A 22 -6.24 -4.14 -14.77
N ARG A 23 -5.21 -4.07 -15.62
CA ARG A 23 -4.36 -5.23 -15.93
C ARG A 23 -3.59 -5.72 -14.72
N SER A 24 -3.05 -4.80 -13.90
CA SER A 24 -2.38 -5.13 -12.63
C SER A 24 -3.36 -5.80 -11.66
N LEU A 25 -4.57 -5.30 -11.50
CA LEU A 25 -5.61 -5.91 -10.68
C LEU A 25 -5.95 -7.32 -11.16
N ARG A 26 -6.17 -7.51 -12.46
CA ARG A 26 -6.39 -8.85 -13.03
C ARG A 26 -5.21 -9.80 -12.78
N THR A 27 -3.99 -9.28 -12.82
CA THR A 27 -2.77 -10.05 -12.51
C THR A 27 -2.74 -10.45 -11.05
N LEU A 28 -3.05 -9.54 -10.13
CA LEU A 28 -3.13 -9.81 -8.69
C LEU A 28 -4.21 -10.85 -8.38
N VAL A 29 -5.43 -10.69 -8.93
CA VAL A 29 -6.53 -11.67 -8.76
C VAL A 29 -6.11 -13.05 -9.25
N ARG A 30 -5.49 -13.14 -10.44
CA ARG A 30 -5.00 -14.41 -10.98
C ARG A 30 -3.92 -15.03 -10.09
N ALA A 31 -2.97 -14.25 -9.61
CA ALA A 31 -1.89 -14.73 -8.75
C ALA A 31 -2.46 -15.33 -7.46
N ILE A 32 -3.43 -14.67 -6.82
CA ILE A 32 -4.12 -15.16 -5.62
C ILE A 32 -4.88 -16.47 -5.93
N VAL A 33 -5.69 -16.49 -6.98
CA VAL A 33 -6.51 -17.67 -7.33
C VAL A 33 -5.64 -18.88 -7.66
N LEU A 34 -4.57 -18.69 -8.44
CA LEU A 34 -3.70 -19.79 -8.87
C LEU A 34 -2.85 -20.38 -7.74
N SER A 35 -2.61 -19.62 -6.68
CA SER A 35 -1.78 -20.05 -5.55
C SER A 35 -2.60 -20.52 -4.35
N GLN A 36 -3.92 -20.56 -4.44
CA GLN A 36 -4.78 -21.10 -3.37
C GLN A 36 -4.32 -22.51 -2.97
N GLY A 37 -4.19 -22.77 -1.66
CA GLY A 37 -3.71 -24.05 -1.14
C GLY A 37 -2.18 -24.18 -1.07
N THR A 38 -1.43 -23.18 -1.54
CA THR A 38 0.04 -23.17 -1.50
C THR A 38 0.58 -21.80 -1.08
N PHE A 39 1.77 -21.77 -0.50
CA PHE A 39 2.45 -20.51 -0.25
C PHE A 39 2.86 -19.83 -1.56
N SER A 40 2.48 -18.57 -1.70
CA SER A 40 3.04 -17.64 -2.67
C SER A 40 3.15 -16.26 -2.03
N LEU A 41 4.27 -15.57 -2.25
CA LEU A 41 4.45 -14.21 -1.80
C LEU A 41 4.15 -13.25 -2.95
N ILE A 42 3.20 -12.35 -2.73
CA ILE A 42 2.83 -11.32 -3.71
C ILE A 42 3.02 -9.96 -3.05
N LEU A 43 3.72 -9.06 -3.74
CA LEU A 43 3.93 -7.69 -3.29
C LEU A 43 3.06 -6.77 -4.13
N ALA A 44 1.99 -6.27 -3.53
CA ALA A 44 1.14 -5.26 -4.14
C ALA A 44 1.76 -3.89 -3.85
N HIS A 45 2.48 -3.36 -4.84
CA HIS A 45 3.22 -2.12 -4.73
C HIS A 45 2.32 -0.95 -5.11
N CYS A 46 2.03 -0.08 -4.13
CA CYS A 46 1.17 1.08 -4.30
C CYS A 46 1.53 2.15 -3.28
N ASN A 47 1.89 3.34 -3.76
CA ASN A 47 2.30 4.46 -2.91
C ASN A 47 1.13 5.29 -2.35
N TYR A 48 -0.08 5.09 -2.86
CA TYR A 48 -1.20 6.00 -2.58
C TYR A 48 -2.33 5.27 -1.87
N THR A 49 -2.63 5.66 -0.63
CA THR A 49 -3.65 5.01 0.19
C THR A 49 -5.03 5.01 -0.49
N ALA A 50 -5.45 6.12 -1.09
CA ALA A 50 -6.74 6.20 -1.77
C ALA A 50 -6.85 5.22 -2.96
N LEU A 51 -5.78 5.08 -3.73
CA LEU A 51 -5.73 4.12 -4.85
C LEU A 51 -5.71 2.68 -4.32
N ARG A 52 -4.91 2.40 -3.30
CA ARG A 52 -4.88 1.09 -2.63
C ARG A 52 -6.27 0.69 -2.17
N ASP A 53 -6.98 1.58 -1.47
CA ASP A 53 -8.30 1.29 -0.91
C ASP A 53 -9.33 1.03 -2.03
N LYS A 54 -9.27 1.79 -3.13
CA LYS A 54 -10.08 1.54 -4.34
C LYS A 54 -9.77 0.17 -4.95
N ILE A 55 -8.50 -0.20 -5.08
CA ILE A 55 -8.10 -1.51 -5.63
C ILE A 55 -8.53 -2.64 -4.71
N VAL A 56 -8.37 -2.50 -3.38
CA VAL A 56 -8.81 -3.49 -2.40
C VAL A 56 -10.31 -3.70 -2.49
N GLN A 57 -11.10 -2.64 -2.64
CA GLN A 57 -12.54 -2.76 -2.86
C GLN A 57 -12.86 -3.54 -4.14
N GLN A 58 -12.26 -3.16 -5.27
CA GLN A 58 -12.45 -3.88 -6.54
C GLN A 58 -12.03 -5.34 -6.44
N LEU A 59 -10.99 -5.64 -5.67
CA LEU A 59 -10.49 -6.97 -5.45
C LEU A 59 -11.46 -7.82 -4.61
N ARG A 60 -12.12 -7.24 -3.61
CA ARG A 60 -13.22 -7.91 -2.88
C ARG A 60 -14.41 -8.24 -3.79
N GLU A 61 -14.68 -7.39 -4.77
CA GLU A 61 -15.80 -7.56 -5.70
C GLU A 61 -15.49 -8.59 -6.80
N GLN A 62 -14.24 -8.63 -7.29
CA GLN A 62 -13.83 -9.45 -8.44
C GLN A 62 -13.18 -10.79 -8.06
N CYS A 63 -12.61 -10.91 -6.87
CA CYS A 63 -11.94 -12.14 -6.45
C CYS A 63 -12.98 -13.13 -5.92
N SER A 64 -13.02 -14.33 -6.53
CA SER A 64 -13.87 -15.42 -6.07
C SER A 64 -13.37 -16.09 -4.78
N VAL A 65 -12.14 -15.78 -4.37
CA VAL A 65 -11.49 -16.38 -3.20
C VAL A 65 -11.65 -15.44 -2.01
N PRO A 66 -12.11 -15.93 -0.84
CA PRO A 66 -12.18 -15.10 0.36
C PRO A 66 -10.78 -14.75 0.84
N ILE A 67 -10.53 -13.46 1.09
CA ILE A 67 -9.23 -12.95 1.51
C ILE A 67 -9.34 -12.41 2.92
N ARG A 68 -8.46 -12.91 3.79
CA ARG A 68 -8.34 -12.44 5.17
C ARG A 68 -7.44 -11.23 5.22
N GLU A 69 -8.00 -10.08 5.60
CA GLU A 69 -7.26 -8.83 5.74
C GLU A 69 -6.69 -8.67 7.16
N LEU A 70 -5.40 -8.34 7.23
CA LEU A 70 -4.66 -8.12 8.47
C LEU A 70 -3.96 -6.76 8.41
N VAL A 71 -4.20 -5.91 9.41
CA VAL A 71 -3.48 -4.65 9.57
C VAL A 71 -2.41 -4.83 10.65
N LEU A 72 -1.16 -4.50 10.32
CA LEU A 72 -0.06 -4.52 11.28
C LEU A 72 -0.14 -3.32 12.22
N GLU A 73 0.15 -3.58 13.49
CA GLU A 73 0.31 -2.52 14.49
C GLU A 73 1.72 -1.95 14.44
N GLN A 74 1.88 -0.68 14.83
CA GLN A 74 3.17 0.00 14.78
C GLN A 74 4.26 -0.69 15.63
N SER A 75 3.85 -1.39 16.70
CA SER A 75 4.73 -2.09 17.65
C SER A 75 5.16 -3.48 17.20
N VAL A 76 4.70 -3.96 16.04
CA VAL A 76 5.05 -5.30 15.54
C VAL A 76 6.55 -5.42 15.29
N LYS A 77 7.13 -6.56 15.71
CA LYS A 77 8.57 -6.84 15.59
C LYS A 77 8.91 -7.93 14.58
N THR A 78 7.96 -8.81 14.28
CA THR A 78 8.15 -10.00 13.44
C THR A 78 6.93 -10.18 12.55
N LEU A 79 7.13 -10.34 11.24
CA LEU A 79 6.02 -10.46 10.30
C LEU A 79 5.34 -11.83 10.40
N TYR A 80 6.12 -12.92 10.28
CA TYR A 80 5.60 -14.30 10.27
C TYR A 80 4.72 -14.60 11.49
N SER A 81 5.28 -14.46 12.69
CA SER A 81 4.55 -14.80 13.92
C SER A 81 3.36 -13.88 14.18
N THR A 82 3.36 -12.65 13.67
CA THR A 82 2.20 -11.75 13.76
C THR A 82 1.06 -12.23 12.88
N ILE A 83 1.36 -12.66 11.65
CA ILE A 83 0.37 -13.26 10.75
C ILE A 83 -0.18 -14.54 11.40
N GLU A 84 0.69 -15.45 11.82
CA GLU A 84 0.32 -16.71 12.48
C GLU A 84 -0.56 -16.47 13.72
N THR A 85 -0.17 -15.54 14.61
CA THR A 85 -0.93 -15.21 15.82
C THR A 85 -2.30 -14.61 15.51
N LYS A 86 -2.39 -13.72 14.51
CA LYS A 86 -3.68 -13.10 14.12
C LYS A 86 -4.63 -14.08 13.43
N LEU A 87 -4.10 -15.11 12.77
CA LEU A 87 -4.90 -16.19 12.18
C LEU A 87 -5.28 -17.26 13.21
N GLY A 88 -4.42 -17.54 14.19
CA GLY A 88 -4.68 -18.53 15.23
C GLY A 88 -4.79 -19.94 14.67
N GLN A 89 -6.02 -20.46 14.53
CA GLN A 89 -6.32 -21.77 13.92
C GLN A 89 -7.05 -21.63 12.58
N GLU A 90 -7.24 -20.41 12.09
CA GLU A 90 -7.86 -20.15 10.80
C GLU A 90 -6.88 -20.50 9.67
N GLU A 91 -7.35 -21.28 8.69
CA GLU A 91 -6.65 -21.52 7.42
C GLU A 91 -7.40 -20.78 6.29
N PRO A 92 -7.15 -19.48 6.11
CA PRO A 92 -7.82 -18.70 5.07
C PRO A 92 -7.35 -19.14 3.67
N SER A 93 -8.17 -18.87 2.65
CA SER A 93 -7.77 -19.17 1.26
C SER A 93 -6.72 -18.21 0.72
N ALA A 94 -6.59 -17.02 1.29
CA ALA A 94 -5.59 -16.02 0.98
C ALA A 94 -5.51 -14.99 2.13
N VAL A 95 -4.35 -14.38 2.31
CA VAL A 95 -4.13 -13.33 3.33
C VAL A 95 -3.60 -12.08 2.66
N MET A 96 -4.12 -10.93 3.08
CA MET A 96 -3.69 -9.61 2.65
C MET A 96 -3.25 -8.79 3.86
N VAL A 97 -2.02 -8.29 3.83
CA VAL A 97 -1.38 -7.61 4.97
C VAL A 97 -1.11 -6.15 4.62
N PHE A 98 -1.48 -5.26 5.55
CA PHE A 98 -1.34 -3.81 5.43
C PHE A 98 -0.52 -3.22 6.58
N GLY A 99 -0.02 -2.00 6.38
CA GLY A 99 0.57 -1.19 7.45
C GLY A 99 2.05 -1.46 7.72
N LEU A 100 2.78 -2.09 6.80
CA LEU A 100 4.24 -2.22 6.92
C LEU A 100 4.92 -0.86 7.03
N GLU A 101 4.43 0.13 6.29
CA GLU A 101 4.93 1.51 6.27
C GLU A 101 4.80 2.22 7.62
N SER A 102 3.92 1.75 8.51
CA SER A 102 3.68 2.34 9.83
C SER A 102 4.44 1.64 10.97
N VAL A 103 5.18 0.57 10.69
CA VAL A 103 5.90 -0.18 11.73
C VAL A 103 7.12 0.61 12.21
N SER A 104 7.16 0.94 13.51
CA SER A 104 8.22 1.78 14.09
C SER A 104 9.61 1.15 13.97
N ALA A 105 9.70 -0.18 14.05
CA ALA A 105 10.94 -0.94 13.95
C ALA A 105 11.09 -1.68 12.60
N LEU A 106 10.63 -1.08 11.50
CA LEU A 106 10.55 -1.73 10.18
C LEU A 106 11.86 -2.42 9.76
N GLU A 107 13.02 -1.76 9.90
CA GLU A 107 14.29 -2.39 9.49
C GLU A 107 14.61 -3.67 10.27
N GLN A 108 14.31 -3.69 11.58
CA GLN A 108 14.53 -4.86 12.42
C GLN A 108 13.55 -5.98 12.03
N LEU A 109 12.30 -5.61 11.76
CA LEU A 109 11.28 -6.53 11.28
C LEU A 109 11.70 -7.17 9.96
N LEU A 110 12.14 -6.40 8.96
CA LEU A 110 12.56 -6.93 7.66
C LEU A 110 13.78 -7.87 7.80
N ARG A 111 14.77 -7.51 8.63
CA ARG A 111 15.90 -8.39 8.93
C ARG A 111 15.47 -9.69 9.59
N ALA A 112 14.49 -9.63 10.50
CA ALA A 112 13.93 -10.83 11.13
C ALA A 112 13.19 -11.68 10.09
N THR A 113 12.33 -11.08 9.27
CA THR A 113 11.62 -11.74 8.18
C THR A 113 12.57 -12.49 7.24
N ASN A 114 13.70 -11.88 6.87
CA ASN A 114 14.69 -12.53 6.01
C ASN A 114 15.34 -13.77 6.65
N ARG A 115 15.48 -13.79 7.98
CA ARG A 115 16.07 -14.92 8.71
C ARG A 115 15.10 -16.10 8.79
N VAL A 116 13.81 -15.82 8.91
CA VAL A 116 12.75 -16.83 9.06
C VAL A 116 11.95 -17.02 7.78
N GLN A 117 12.51 -16.67 6.62
CA GLN A 117 11.77 -16.75 5.35
C GLN A 117 11.18 -18.15 5.10
N GLU A 118 11.91 -19.20 5.47
CA GLU A 118 11.49 -20.59 5.24
C GLU A 118 10.24 -20.93 6.05
N GLU A 119 9.99 -20.26 7.18
CA GLU A 119 8.78 -20.46 7.96
C GLU A 119 7.53 -20.06 7.17
N PHE A 120 7.62 -19.06 6.28
CA PHE A 120 6.48 -18.67 5.44
C PHE A 120 6.01 -19.80 4.51
N ARG A 121 6.88 -20.76 4.18
CA ARG A 121 6.47 -21.94 3.37
C ARG A 121 5.53 -22.88 4.11
N ASN A 122 5.40 -22.74 5.43
CA ASN A 122 4.41 -23.47 6.23
C ASN A 122 2.99 -22.98 5.97
N PHE A 123 2.81 -21.77 5.43
CA PHE A 123 1.49 -21.30 5.03
C PHE A 123 0.98 -22.07 3.82
N THR A 124 -0.29 -22.48 3.87
CA THR A 124 -0.99 -23.18 2.79
C THR A 124 -1.83 -22.22 1.95
N PHE A 125 -1.45 -20.94 1.92
CA PHE A 125 -2.19 -19.87 1.24
C PHE A 125 -1.23 -18.77 0.77
N PRO A 126 -1.62 -18.00 -0.26
CA PRO A 126 -0.88 -16.83 -0.68
C PRO A 126 -0.95 -15.71 0.34
N VAL A 127 0.16 -14.99 0.46
CA VAL A 127 0.30 -13.78 1.26
C VAL A 127 0.55 -12.60 0.33
N VAL A 128 -0.39 -11.67 0.31
CA VAL A 128 -0.29 -10.37 -0.38
C VAL A 128 0.19 -9.33 0.64
N LEU A 129 1.37 -8.76 0.45
CA LEU A 129 1.85 -7.64 1.24
C LEU A 129 1.67 -6.35 0.45
N TRP A 130 0.92 -5.40 1.01
CA TRP A 130 0.88 -4.04 0.47
C TRP A 130 2.12 -3.28 0.91
N ILE A 131 2.85 -2.73 -0.06
CA ILE A 131 4.10 -2.02 0.18
C ILE A 131 4.13 -0.71 -0.59
N THR A 132 4.80 0.28 0.00
CA THR A 132 5.20 1.52 -0.67
C THR A 132 6.62 1.39 -1.20
N ASP A 133 7.08 2.36 -1.99
CA ASP A 133 8.46 2.49 -2.43
C ASP A 133 9.46 2.44 -1.27
N GLU A 134 9.16 3.13 -0.17
CA GLU A 134 10.06 3.15 0.99
C GLU A 134 10.24 1.74 1.57
N VAL A 135 9.13 1.02 1.75
CA VAL A 135 9.15 -0.37 2.24
C VAL A 135 9.86 -1.26 1.24
N TRP A 136 9.62 -1.08 -0.05
CA TRP A 136 10.22 -1.87 -1.13
C TRP A 136 11.75 -1.74 -1.16
N GLN A 137 12.27 -0.51 -1.14
CA GLN A 137 13.72 -0.25 -1.11
C GLN A 137 14.38 -0.85 0.13
N LYS A 138 13.72 -0.76 1.29
CA LYS A 138 14.20 -1.40 2.53
C LYS A 138 14.15 -2.92 2.42
N LEU A 139 13.14 -3.49 1.78
CA LEU A 139 13.01 -4.94 1.60
C LEU A 139 14.15 -5.50 0.74
N ILE A 140 14.42 -4.92 -0.42
CA ILE A 140 15.55 -5.33 -1.29
C ILE A 140 16.88 -5.29 -0.52
N ARG A 141 17.09 -4.26 0.31
CA ARG A 141 18.34 -4.09 1.06
C ARG A 141 18.47 -5.01 2.27
N LEU A 142 17.39 -5.21 3.01
CA LEU A 142 17.42 -5.82 4.36
C LEU A 142 16.90 -7.26 4.37
N ALA A 143 16.08 -7.61 3.39
CA ALA A 143 15.46 -8.91 3.22
C ALA A 143 15.51 -9.44 1.77
N PRO A 144 16.69 -9.46 1.13
CA PRO A 144 16.80 -9.83 -0.29
C PRO A 144 16.37 -11.27 -0.58
N ASN A 145 16.57 -12.20 0.37
CA ASN A 145 16.18 -13.59 0.14
C ASN A 145 14.65 -13.72 0.18
N PHE A 146 14.00 -13.02 1.10
CA PHE A 146 12.54 -12.99 1.18
C PHE A 146 11.93 -12.28 -0.03
N GLU A 147 12.51 -11.16 -0.45
CA GLU A 147 12.10 -10.44 -1.66
C GLU A 147 12.20 -11.32 -2.91
N SER A 148 13.26 -12.13 -3.04
CA SER A 148 13.48 -12.97 -4.22
C SER A 148 12.38 -14.01 -4.49
N TRP A 149 11.53 -14.30 -3.50
CA TRP A 149 10.40 -15.22 -3.65
C TRP A 149 9.13 -14.53 -4.12
N ALA A 150 9.12 -13.21 -4.14
CA ALA A 150 7.93 -12.44 -4.40
C ALA A 150 7.64 -12.28 -5.90
N THR A 151 6.35 -12.27 -6.23
CA THR A 151 5.87 -11.66 -7.47
C THR A 151 5.37 -10.25 -7.16
N ILE A 152 5.82 -9.26 -7.92
CA ILE A 152 5.44 -7.85 -7.70
C ILE A 152 4.32 -7.48 -8.67
N VAL A 153 3.30 -6.80 -8.15
CA VAL A 153 2.23 -6.19 -8.93
C VAL A 153 2.19 -4.70 -8.58
N GLU A 154 2.50 -3.86 -9.57
CA GLU A 154 2.60 -2.41 -9.40
C GLU A 154 1.29 -1.70 -9.77
N PHE A 155 0.92 -0.70 -8.97
CA PHE A 155 -0.21 0.18 -9.20
C PHE A 155 0.24 1.64 -9.20
N ARG A 156 -0.20 2.40 -10.21
CA ARG A 156 0.24 3.77 -10.47
C ARG A 156 -0.92 4.74 -10.39
N LEU A 157 -0.72 5.89 -9.77
CA LEU A 157 -1.71 6.96 -9.77
C LEU A 157 -1.67 7.67 -11.13
N ALA A 158 -2.83 7.97 -11.72
CA ALA A 158 -2.87 8.83 -12.90
C ALA A 158 -2.54 10.28 -12.52
N ASN A 159 -2.02 11.07 -13.46
CA ASN A 159 -1.67 12.48 -13.22
C ASN A 159 -2.88 13.37 -12.83
N GLU A 160 -4.12 12.98 -13.16
CA GLU A 160 -5.34 13.68 -12.70
C GLU A 160 -5.82 13.21 -11.33
N ASP A 161 -5.73 11.91 -11.05
CA ASP A 161 -5.98 11.36 -9.71
C ASP A 161 -4.99 11.98 -8.69
N LEU A 162 -3.81 12.42 -9.15
CA LEU A 162 -2.87 13.22 -8.36
C LEU A 162 -3.42 14.61 -8.04
N ILE A 163 -4.08 15.27 -8.99
CA ILE A 163 -4.73 16.56 -8.77
C ILE A 163 -5.92 16.40 -7.83
N ASP A 164 -6.78 15.41 -8.06
CA ASP A 164 -7.87 15.09 -7.13
C ASP A 164 -7.33 14.76 -5.72
N PHE A 165 -6.23 14.03 -5.64
CA PHE A 165 -5.55 13.75 -4.37
C PHE A 165 -4.98 15.03 -3.72
N ILE A 166 -4.41 15.94 -4.50
CA ILE A 166 -3.93 17.25 -4.03
C ILE A 166 -5.12 18.13 -3.58
N GLU A 167 -6.22 18.14 -4.32
CA GLU A 167 -7.44 18.89 -4.01
C GLU A 167 -8.10 18.36 -2.73
N GLN A 168 -8.32 17.05 -2.62
CA GLN A 168 -8.79 16.42 -1.38
C GLN A 168 -7.84 16.67 -0.22
N THR A 169 -6.53 16.74 -0.50
CA THR A 169 -5.54 17.11 0.51
C THR A 169 -5.65 18.54 0.97
N THR A 170 -5.86 19.45 0.04
CA THR A 170 -6.09 20.86 0.29
C THR A 170 -7.37 21.03 1.10
N ASP A 171 -8.46 20.38 0.72
CA ASP A 171 -9.76 20.44 1.40
C ASP A 171 -9.70 19.90 2.82
N GLN A 172 -9.02 18.77 3.06
CA GLN A 172 -8.87 18.23 4.41
C GLN A 172 -8.00 19.13 5.31
N VAL A 173 -6.98 19.78 4.73
CA VAL A 173 -6.17 20.76 5.45
C VAL A 173 -7.02 21.98 5.81
N PHE A 174 -7.79 22.51 4.85
CA PHE A 174 -8.69 23.64 5.08
C PHE A 174 -9.76 23.32 6.11
N ALA A 175 -10.39 22.14 6.03
CA ALA A 175 -11.39 21.70 7.00
C ALA A 175 -10.81 21.64 8.42
N LYS A 176 -9.59 21.11 8.59
CA LYS A 176 -8.90 21.10 9.88
C LYS A 176 -8.55 22.49 10.41
N ILE A 177 -8.17 23.43 9.53
CA ILE A 177 -7.92 24.83 9.90
C ILE A 177 -9.23 25.53 10.31
N LEU A 178 -10.33 25.27 9.60
CA LEU A 178 -11.64 25.83 9.90
C LEU A 178 -12.17 25.33 11.25
N ASP A 179 -11.99 24.04 11.53
CA ASP A 179 -12.40 23.37 12.77
C ASP A 179 -11.54 23.79 13.97
N ALA A 180 -10.25 24.06 13.75
CA ALA A 180 -9.34 24.62 14.77
C ALA A 180 -9.58 26.11 15.08
N GLY A 181 -10.40 26.80 14.28
CA GLY A 181 -10.66 28.23 14.37
C GLY A 181 -9.53 29.09 13.78
N ALA A 182 -9.91 30.21 13.16
CA ALA A 182 -9.07 31.08 12.32
C ALA A 182 -7.84 31.74 13.01
N ASN A 183 -7.50 31.38 14.25
CA ASN A 183 -6.39 31.97 15.02
C ASN A 183 -5.37 30.97 15.57
N LEU A 184 -5.45 29.68 15.23
CA LEU A 184 -4.36 28.75 15.54
C LEU A 184 -3.50 28.48 14.30
N PHE A 185 -2.21 28.85 14.37
CA PHE A 185 -1.21 28.25 13.50
C PHE A 185 -1.19 26.75 13.76
N LEU A 186 -1.75 25.97 12.83
CA LEU A 186 -1.66 24.53 12.86
C LEU A 186 -0.27 24.12 12.36
N ASP A 187 0.49 23.47 13.23
CA ASP A 187 1.77 22.87 12.85
C ASP A 187 1.54 21.77 11.81
N ASN A 188 2.54 21.51 10.96
CA ASN A 188 2.47 20.48 9.90
C ASN A 188 2.12 19.09 10.46
N ALA A 189 2.45 18.83 11.73
CA ALA A 189 2.04 17.63 12.45
C ALA A 189 0.50 17.50 12.57
N ALA A 190 -0.23 18.59 12.80
CA ALA A 190 -1.69 18.58 12.92
C ALA A 190 -2.39 18.28 11.57
N LEU A 191 -1.71 18.57 10.46
CA LEU A 191 -2.18 18.36 9.10
C LEU A 191 -1.78 16.99 8.51
N ASN A 192 -1.09 16.14 9.28
CA ASN A 192 -0.43 14.93 8.77
C ASN A 192 0.53 15.24 7.60
N LEU A 193 1.18 16.40 7.60
CA LEU A 193 2.17 16.83 6.59
C LEU A 193 3.57 17.02 7.19
N GLY A 194 3.75 16.66 8.46
CA GLY A 194 5.05 16.66 9.14
C GLY A 194 6.07 15.76 8.44
N ILE A 195 7.34 15.96 8.75
CA ILE A 195 8.44 15.12 8.24
C ILE A 195 8.18 13.67 8.65
N GLY A 196 8.14 12.75 7.68
CA GLY A 196 7.85 11.33 7.88
C GLY A 196 6.38 10.96 8.03
N SER A 197 5.45 11.89 7.81
CA SER A 197 4.01 11.58 7.79
C SER A 197 3.63 10.79 6.52
N PRO A 198 2.67 9.84 6.59
CA PRO A 198 2.25 9.05 5.44
C PRO A 198 1.89 9.91 4.24
N ARG A 199 1.04 10.93 4.46
CA ARG A 199 0.55 11.83 3.41
C ARG A 199 1.65 12.60 2.69
N ARG A 200 2.71 13.01 3.39
CA ARG A 200 3.85 13.69 2.79
C ARG A 200 4.63 12.74 1.87
N VAL A 201 4.82 11.49 2.28
CA VAL A 201 5.50 10.47 1.48
C VAL A 201 4.70 10.19 0.20
N GLU A 202 3.36 10.10 0.27
CA GLU A 202 2.51 9.94 -0.91
C GLU A 202 2.67 11.09 -1.91
N LEU A 203 2.73 12.34 -1.42
CA LEU A 203 2.99 13.52 -2.27
C LEU A 203 4.39 13.50 -2.90
N GLU A 204 5.41 13.03 -2.18
CA GLU A 204 6.78 12.94 -2.69
C GLU A 204 6.95 11.84 -3.77
N SER A 205 6.07 10.83 -3.77
CA SER A 205 6.03 9.75 -4.78
C SER A 205 5.43 10.15 -6.12
N ALA A 206 4.90 11.37 -6.27
CA ALA A 206 4.20 11.85 -7.45
C ALA A 206 5.10 12.49 -8.53
N ARG A 207 6.36 12.06 -8.63
CA ARG A 207 7.38 12.64 -9.52
C ARG A 207 7.42 12.03 -10.92
#